data_AF-A0A260PNN7-F1
#
_entry.id   AF-A0A260PNN7-F1
#
_cell.length_a   1.000
_cell.length_b   1.000
_cell.length_c   1.000
_cell.angle_alpha   90.00
_cell.angle_beta   90.00
_cell.angle_gamma   90.00
#
_symmetry.space_group_name_H-M   'P 1'
#
loop_
_entity.id
_entity.type
_entity.pdbx_description
1 polymer ?
#
loop_
_entity_poly.entity_id
_entity_poly.type
_entity_poly.pdbx_seq_one_letter_code
_entity_poly.pdbx_strand_id
1 'polypeptide(L)'
;MTQARKPKQFSSTEHLASEAIAAYVDGELRMPAYLRAADHLSECPECAAEVEAQQQARKALRGAGEMSMPHSLLGLLSQIPSCAGEDRPSHTKRTFMSAVADVRRRRR
;
A
#
# COMPACT_ATOMS: atom_id res chain seq x y z
N MET A 1 -18.05 7.44 42.66
CA MET A 1 -18.38 6.11 42.11
C MET A 1 -18.33 6.21 40.58
N THR A 2 -17.16 6.15 39.95
CA THR A 2 -17.02 6.16 38.48
C THR A 2 -17.04 4.72 37.99
N GLN A 3 -18.20 4.26 37.53
CA GLN A 3 -18.39 2.92 37.01
C GLN A 3 -17.70 2.81 35.63
N ALA A 4 -16.59 2.07 35.58
CA ALA A 4 -15.92 1.73 34.32
C ALA A 4 -16.87 0.90 33.46
N ARG A 5 -17.29 1.45 32.32
CA ARG A 5 -18.13 0.75 31.35
C ARG A 5 -17.36 -0.46 30.82
N LYS A 6 -17.93 -1.65 30.97
CA LYS A 6 -17.40 -2.89 30.37
C LYS A 6 -17.36 -2.71 28.84
N PRO A 7 -16.26 -3.04 28.14
CA PRO A 7 -16.18 -2.90 26.70
C PRO A 7 -17.29 -3.73 26.04
N LYS A 8 -18.03 -3.12 25.11
CA LYS A 8 -19.01 -3.82 24.28
C LYS A 8 -18.24 -4.90 23.51
N GLN A 9 -18.72 -6.14 23.58
CA GLN A 9 -18.17 -7.22 22.75
C GLN A 9 -18.85 -7.14 21.39
N PHE A 10 -18.08 -6.86 20.35
CA PHE A 10 -18.54 -6.83 18.98
C PHE A 10 -18.44 -8.26 18.41
N SER A 11 -19.43 -8.65 17.61
CA SER A 11 -19.35 -9.88 16.80
C SER A 11 -18.45 -9.64 15.59
N SER A 12 -17.79 -10.66 15.02
CA SER A 12 -16.86 -10.51 13.87
C SER A 12 -17.45 -9.80 12.65
N THR A 13 -18.78 -9.70 12.54
CA THR A 13 -19.51 -8.96 11.50
C THR A 13 -19.73 -7.47 11.82
N GLU A 14 -19.44 -7.03 13.04
CA GLU A 14 -19.59 -5.65 13.50
C GLU A 14 -18.27 -4.87 13.50
N HIS A 15 -17.14 -5.52 13.20
CA HIS A 15 -15.84 -4.87 13.05
C HIS A 15 -15.72 -4.16 11.69
N LEU A 16 -14.84 -3.17 11.63
CA LEU A 16 -14.45 -2.59 10.36
C LEU A 16 -13.81 -3.65 9.46
N ALA A 17 -14.22 -3.68 8.20
CA ALA A 17 -13.57 -4.51 7.19
C ALA A 17 -12.11 -4.08 7.01
N SER A 18 -11.22 -5.02 6.68
CA SER A 18 -9.78 -4.75 6.57
C SER A 18 -9.45 -3.66 5.54
N GLU A 19 -10.22 -3.56 4.45
CA GLU A 19 -10.11 -2.49 3.47
C GLU A 19 -10.50 -1.12 4.02
N ALA A 20 -11.47 -1.06 4.94
CA ALA A 20 -11.87 0.19 5.59
C ALA A 20 -10.79 0.66 6.57
N ILE A 21 -10.13 -0.28 7.26
CA ILE A 21 -8.98 0.01 8.14
C ILE A 21 -7.83 0.58 7.33
N ALA A 22 -7.47 -0.06 6.20
CA ALA A 22 -6.43 0.44 5.30
C ALA A 22 -6.74 1.85 4.77
N ALA A 23 -7.96 2.05 4.25
CA ALA A 23 -8.40 3.35 3.77
C ALA A 23 -8.41 4.43 4.87
N TYR A 24 -8.72 4.06 6.12
CA TYR A 24 -8.65 4.97 7.26
C TYR A 24 -7.19 5.38 7.56
N VAL A 25 -6.28 4.41 7.62
CA VAL A 25 -4.84 4.62 7.92
C VAL A 25 -4.16 5.46 6.83
N ASP A 26 -4.53 5.24 5.57
CA ASP A 26 -3.97 5.99 4.44
C ASP A 26 -4.63 7.35 4.21
N GLY A 27 -5.79 7.60 4.84
CA GLY A 27 -6.52 8.86 4.72
C GLY A 27 -7.37 8.96 3.46
N GLU A 28 -7.75 7.83 2.88
CA GLU A 28 -8.49 7.74 1.61
C GLU A 28 -10.02 7.73 1.81
N LEU A 29 -10.50 7.60 3.06
CA LEU A 29 -11.93 7.67 3.36
C LEU A 29 -12.48 9.10 3.16
N ARG A 30 -13.65 9.19 2.52
CA ARG A 30 -14.44 10.44 2.52
C ARG A 30 -14.90 10.77 3.94
N MET A 31 -15.09 12.07 4.20
CA MET A 31 -15.39 12.60 5.54
C MET A 31 -16.50 11.82 6.31
N PRO A 32 -17.66 11.47 5.73
CA PRO A 32 -18.69 10.73 6.47
C PRO A 32 -18.26 9.29 6.84
N ALA A 33 -17.46 8.63 6.02
CA ALA A 33 -16.93 7.31 6.32
C ALA A 33 -15.82 7.38 7.38
N TYR A 34 -14.97 8.41 7.30
CA TYR A 34 -13.94 8.68 8.29
C TYR A 34 -14.52 8.89 9.69
N LEU A 35 -15.57 9.70 9.83
CA LEU A 35 -16.22 9.95 11.13
C LEU A 35 -16.81 8.68 11.75
N ARG A 36 -17.48 7.84 10.94
CA ARG A 36 -18.02 6.56 11.41
C ARG A 36 -16.92 5.59 11.84
N ALA A 37 -15.83 5.53 11.09
CA ALA A 37 -14.67 4.73 11.45
C ALA A 37 -14.03 5.24 12.75
N ALA A 38 -13.83 6.55 12.89
CA ALA A 38 -13.27 7.15 14.10
C ALA A 38 -14.14 6.89 15.35
N ASP A 39 -15.46 7.00 15.21
CA ASP A 39 -16.41 6.68 16.28
C ASP A 39 -16.29 5.20 16.69
N HIS A 40 -16.29 4.29 15.71
CA HIS A 40 -16.10 2.86 15.97
C HIS A 40 -14.77 2.55 16.65
N LEU A 41 -13.66 3.16 16.23
CA LEU A 41 -12.34 2.97 16.84
C LEU A 41 -12.29 3.44 18.30
N SER A 42 -13.13 4.40 18.68
CA SER A 42 -13.25 4.85 20.08
C SER A 42 -13.97 3.82 20.96
N GLU A 43 -14.82 2.98 20.38
CA GLU A 43 -15.60 1.97 21.08
C GLU A 43 -15.01 0.56 20.99
N CYS A 44 -14.23 0.25 19.94
CA CYS A 44 -13.74 -1.09 19.64
C CYS A 44 -12.19 -1.18 19.69
N PRO A 45 -11.61 -1.77 20.76
CA PRO A 45 -10.16 -1.85 20.92
C PRO A 45 -9.49 -2.79 19.91
N GLU A 46 -10.19 -3.77 19.37
CA GLU A 46 -9.65 -4.70 18.37
C GLU A 46 -9.36 -3.98 17.05
N CYS A 47 -10.33 -3.20 16.55
CA CYS A 47 -10.11 -2.38 15.36
C CYS A 47 -9.06 -1.28 15.59
N ALA A 48 -8.98 -0.73 16.80
CA ALA A 48 -7.92 0.22 17.16
C ALA A 48 -6.53 -0.44 17.07
N ALA A 49 -6.37 -1.67 17.58
CA ALA A 49 -5.12 -2.41 17.50
C ALA A 49 -4.72 -2.73 16.04
N GLU A 50 -5.68 -3.06 15.17
CA GLU A 50 -5.41 -3.27 13.74
C GLU A 50 -4.94 -1.98 13.04
N VAL A 51 -5.58 -0.84 13.35
CA VAL A 51 -5.16 0.47 12.84
C VAL A 51 -3.73 0.80 13.29
N GLU A 52 -3.38 0.55 14.55
CA GLU A 52 -2.02 0.75 15.07
C GLU A 52 -1.00 -0.15 14.34
N ALA A 53 -1.32 -1.43 14.14
CA ALA A 53 -0.46 -2.37 13.43
C ALA A 53 -0.18 -1.91 12.00
N GLN A 54 -1.19 -1.45 11.26
CA GLN A 54 -1.04 -0.92 9.91
C GLN A 54 -0.26 0.41 9.88
N GLN A 55 -0.49 1.30 10.85
CA GLN A 55 0.31 2.52 10.97
C GLN A 55 1.78 2.22 11.22
N GLN A 56 2.09 1.22 12.06
CA GLN A 56 3.46 0.80 12.30
C GLN A 56 4.12 0.25 11.03
N ALA A 57 3.39 -0.57 10.25
CA ALA A 57 3.86 -1.04 8.96
C ALA A 57 4.14 0.13 8.00
N ARG A 58 3.23 1.11 7.92
CA ARG A 58 3.40 2.33 7.09
C ARG A 58 4.63 3.13 7.50
N LYS A 59 4.85 3.32 8.80
CA LYS A 59 6.06 4.00 9.34
C LYS A 59 7.33 3.25 8.98
N ALA A 60 7.34 1.92 9.12
CA ALA A 60 8.48 1.09 8.76
C ALA A 60 8.82 1.22 7.26
N LEU A 61 7.81 1.18 6.38
CA LEU A 61 8.01 1.36 4.93
C LEU A 61 8.55 2.75 4.59
N ARG A 62 8.02 3.81 5.21
CA ARG A 62 8.53 5.18 5.01
C ARG A 62 9.95 5.37 5.56
N GLY A 63 10.30 4.66 6.63
CA GLY A 63 11.62 4.69 7.25
C GLY A 63 12.68 3.84 6.54
N ALA A 64 12.29 2.96 5.61
CA ALA A 64 13.20 2.04 4.92
C ALA A 64 14.20 2.73 3.95
N GLY A 65 14.10 4.05 3.79
CA GLY A 65 15.00 4.87 2.98
C GLY A 65 14.44 5.21 1.61
N GLU A 66 15.11 6.14 0.93
CA GLU A 66 14.71 6.59 -0.40
C GLU A 66 15.02 5.50 -1.43
N MET A 67 13.99 5.05 -2.14
CA MET A 67 14.21 4.14 -3.27
C MET A 67 14.72 4.95 -4.46
N SER A 68 16.02 4.91 -4.71
CA SER A 68 16.59 5.52 -5.91
C SER A 68 16.30 4.66 -7.14
N MET A 69 15.88 5.29 -8.24
CA MET A 69 15.69 4.62 -9.52
C MET A 69 17.05 4.16 -10.07
N PRO A 70 17.19 2.88 -10.49
CA PRO A 70 18.42 2.45 -11.16
C PRO A 70 18.66 3.25 -12.44
N HIS A 71 19.88 3.79 -12.61
CA HIS A 71 20.27 4.61 -13.75
C HIS A 71 20.00 3.93 -15.11
N SER A 72 20.16 2.62 -15.18
CA SER A 72 19.85 1.82 -16.37
C SER A 72 18.36 1.87 -16.75
N LEU A 73 17.46 1.82 -15.76
CA LEU A 73 16.03 1.94 -16.00
C LEU A 73 15.67 3.36 -16.43
N LEU A 74 16.25 4.37 -15.80
CA LEU A 74 16.04 5.77 -16.16
C LEU A 74 16.44 6.03 -17.63
N GLY A 75 17.59 5.49 -18.06
CA GLY A 75 18.04 5.58 -19.45
C GLY A 75 17.13 4.86 -20.45
N LEU A 76 16.45 3.78 -20.05
CA LEU A 76 15.45 3.12 -20.89
C LEU A 76 14.13 3.93 -20.94
N LEU A 77 13.67 4.44 -19.80
CA LEU A 77 12.43 5.23 -19.73
C LEU A 77 12.55 6.54 -20.52
N SER A 78 13.73 7.17 -20.56
CA SER A 78 13.97 8.37 -21.37
C SER A 78 13.86 8.14 -22.87
N GLN A 79 13.87 6.89 -23.34
CA GLN A 79 13.74 6.53 -24.75
C GLN A 79 12.28 6.24 -25.18
N ILE A 80 11.32 6.19 -24.24
CA ILE A 80 9.90 5.93 -24.55
C ILE A 80 9.33 6.88 -25.60
N PRO A 81 9.62 8.20 -25.58
CA PRO A 81 9.14 9.12 -26.61
C PRO A 81 9.59 8.73 -28.04
N SER A 82 10.70 8.01 -28.17
CA SER A 82 11.27 7.57 -29.46
C SER A 82 10.67 6.25 -29.98
N CYS A 83 9.93 5.49 -29.16
CA CYS A 83 9.26 4.25 -29.60
C CYS A 83 7.93 4.49 -30.31
N ALA A 84 7.38 5.71 -30.29
CA ALA A 84 6.08 6.04 -30.89
C ALA A 84 6.11 6.23 -32.43
N GLY A 85 7.23 5.94 -33.09
CA GLY A 85 7.43 6.21 -34.53
C GLY A 85 7.59 4.99 -35.44
N GLU A 86 7.60 3.76 -34.93
CA GLU A 86 7.77 2.56 -35.76
C GLU A 86 6.70 1.51 -35.48
N ASP A 87 5.50 1.74 -36.04
CA ASP A 87 4.52 0.70 -36.31
C ASP A 87 5.07 -0.26 -37.38
N ARG A 88 6.02 -1.12 -37.02
CA ARG A 88 6.34 -2.34 -37.77
C ARG A 88 6.28 -3.54 -36.82
N PRO A 89 5.42 -4.54 -37.08
CA PRO A 89 5.27 -5.67 -36.19
C PRO A 89 6.40 -6.67 -36.45
N SER A 90 7.53 -6.51 -35.76
CA SER A 90 8.51 -7.59 -35.67
C SER A 90 9.25 -7.61 -34.33
N HIS A 91 8.79 -8.51 -33.46
CA HIS A 91 9.62 -9.35 -32.60
C HIS A 91 10.39 -8.75 -31.39
N THR A 92 9.97 -7.63 -30.79
CA THR A 92 10.66 -7.02 -29.61
C THR A 92 10.29 -7.63 -28.24
N LYS A 93 9.39 -8.62 -28.18
CA LYS A 93 8.95 -9.21 -26.88
C LYS A 93 10.02 -10.06 -26.17
N ARG A 94 11.14 -10.40 -26.84
CA ARG A 94 12.18 -11.28 -26.26
C ARG A 94 13.24 -10.55 -25.42
N THR A 95 13.44 -9.25 -25.60
CA THR A 95 14.54 -8.52 -24.96
C THR A 95 14.22 -8.11 -23.53
N PHE A 96 12.95 -7.79 -23.24
CA PHE A 96 12.51 -7.32 -21.91
C PHE A 96 12.62 -8.41 -20.83
N MET A 97 12.29 -9.66 -21.15
CA MET A 97 12.35 -10.78 -20.20
C MET A 97 13.78 -11.22 -19.86
N SER A 98 14.75 -11.00 -20.76
CA SER A 98 16.16 -11.35 -20.50
C SER A 98 16.82 -10.39 -19.52
N ALA A 99 16.54 -9.09 -19.62
CA ALA A 99 17.13 -8.09 -18.73
C ALA A 99 16.69 -8.26 -17.27
N VAL A 100 15.41 -8.59 -17.03
CA VAL A 100 14.90 -8.84 -15.67
C VAL A 100 15.42 -10.14 -15.06
N ALA A 101 15.73 -11.15 -15.88
CA ALA A 101 16.33 -12.40 -15.43
C ALA A 101 17.78 -12.22 -14.97
N ASP A 102 18.56 -11.38 -15.64
CA ASP A 102 19.94 -11.10 -15.25
C ASP A 102 20.05 -10.22 -14.00
N VAL A 103 19.11 -9.31 -13.77
CA VAL A 103 19.02 -8.55 -12.51
C VAL A 103 18.77 -9.49 -11.32
N ARG A 104 17.97 -10.55 -11.48
CA ARG A 104 17.69 -11.52 -10.41
C ARG A 104 18.87 -12.43 -10.07
N ARG A 105 19.71 -12.78 -11.05
CA ARG A 105 20.91 -13.61 -10.82
C ARG A 105 22.03 -12.89 -10.08
N ARG A 106 22.15 -11.56 -10.21
CA ARG A 106 23.19 -10.77 -9.51
C ARG A 106 22.88 -10.45 -8.04
N ARG A 107 21.67 -10.75 -7.58
CA ARG A 107 21.24 -10.55 -6.17
C ARG A 107 21.30 -11.84 -5.34
N ARG A 108 21.93 -12.91 -5.85
CA ARG A 108 22.10 -14.20 -5.18
C ARG A 108 23.57 -14.47 -4.89
#